data_AF-A0A3M6USX8-F1
#
_entry.id   AF-A0A3M6USX8-F1
#
_cell.length_a   1.000
_cell.length_b   1.000
_cell.length_c   1.000
_cell.angle_alpha   90.00
_cell.angle_beta   90.00
_cell.angle_gamma   90.00
#
_symmetry.space_group_name_H-M   'P 1'
#
loop_
_entity.id
_entity.type
_entity.pdbx_description
1 polymer ?
#
loop_
_entity_poly.entity_id
_entity_poly.type
_entity_poly.pdbx_seq_one_letter_code
_entity_poly.pdbx_strand_id
1 'polypeptide(L)'
;MTDLGDCGGGEWTMIKKMDGNKQTFSFDEALQSDKNTFKPQGGETGFDSEETKLATYWDTPFSKVCVGMKVGSLIKFAKIDQKGDSLHSLIADGQHRATSLGRDAWKDLIGSDASLQVNCNIEGFNVEGTSRRHSRARIGIATNEKNDCGSCDSRIGLGIGGYPDENVSCGNVVRHGGGNGDRTIQACTDSSASIMKVWLVAAVISSIAGSLVAVKDQCEQDSSSSCCSGGDFSPVNPFSTLGKKVDELLDLIRAQVLQCAGGRALETTPKSCKEVVDNGRSDGNKAYTLDVGGKKMPVFCQVTPLEGCGGGGWTMVMKIDGTKKHFTYDSALWTDLITFNTHGGETGFDAHETKLSTYWKTPFSKICVGMKVGNDPVRFQVIDQQATSLHSLIADGEYRATSLGRDAWKDLIGPHASLQRNCNREGFNAKADRDNLSRARIGITSNNENDCNTNDSRIGFGTAGYPDENQSCGNVARHGGDNGDKTTPAMGYILVQ
;
A
#
# COMPACT_ATOMS: atom_id res chain seq x y z
N MET A 1 -0.19 -2.75 -14.46
CA MET A 1 1.15 -3.35 -14.37
C MET A 1 2.00 -2.34 -13.66
N THR A 2 2.67 -2.72 -12.59
CA THR A 2 3.68 -1.88 -11.93
C THR A 2 4.74 -1.53 -12.97
N ASP A 3 4.98 -0.25 -13.19
CA ASP A 3 6.13 0.19 -13.99
C ASP A 3 7.40 -0.22 -13.23
N LEU A 4 8.11 -1.22 -13.75
CA LEU A 4 9.34 -1.74 -13.13
C LEU A 4 10.56 -0.92 -13.57
N GLY A 5 10.42 0.41 -13.66
CA GLY A 5 11.47 1.34 -14.08
C GLY A 5 12.07 0.95 -15.44
N ASP A 6 13.38 0.65 -15.47
CA ASP A 6 14.12 0.29 -16.70
C ASP A 6 13.66 -1.01 -17.37
N CYS A 7 12.91 -1.83 -16.63
CA CYS A 7 12.24 -3.00 -17.18
C CYS A 7 10.99 -2.63 -17.99
N GLY A 8 10.43 -1.43 -17.78
CA GLY A 8 9.28 -0.89 -18.49
C GLY A 8 7.98 -1.67 -18.27
N GLY A 9 6.95 -1.33 -19.04
CA GLY A 9 5.68 -2.05 -19.07
C GLY A 9 5.78 -3.36 -19.86
N GLY A 10 5.39 -4.48 -19.24
CA GLY A 10 5.36 -5.81 -19.85
C GLY A 10 4.71 -6.85 -18.93
N GLU A 11 4.40 -8.03 -19.48
CA GLU A 11 4.00 -9.21 -18.69
C GLU A 11 5.23 -9.82 -18.04
N TRP A 12 5.56 -9.34 -16.84
CA TRP A 12 6.64 -9.89 -16.01
C TRP A 12 6.09 -10.96 -15.07
N THR A 13 6.74 -12.12 -15.05
CA THR A 13 6.44 -13.21 -14.12
C THR A 13 7.46 -13.19 -12.98
N MET A 14 7.00 -13.01 -11.74
CA MET A 14 7.88 -13.20 -10.58
C MET A 14 8.24 -14.68 -10.46
N ILE A 15 9.52 -14.93 -10.20
CA ILE A 15 10.06 -16.30 -10.06
C ILE A 15 10.74 -16.54 -8.72
N LYS A 16 11.29 -15.48 -8.11
CA LYS A 16 12.07 -15.56 -6.89
C LYS A 16 12.14 -14.20 -6.18
N LYS A 17 12.13 -14.21 -4.85
CA LYS A 17 12.42 -13.08 -3.96
C LYS A 17 13.35 -13.56 -2.85
N MET A 18 14.31 -12.75 -2.45
CA MET A 18 15.29 -13.11 -1.41
C MET A 18 15.51 -11.93 -0.47
N ASP A 19 15.95 -12.22 0.75
CA ASP A 19 16.28 -11.21 1.75
C ASP A 19 17.80 -11.17 1.92
N GLY A 20 18.42 -10.02 1.68
CA GLY A 20 19.87 -9.87 1.75
C GLY A 20 20.48 -10.13 3.13
N ASN A 21 19.65 -10.19 4.19
CA ASN A 21 20.04 -10.58 5.55
C ASN A 21 19.99 -12.09 5.79
N LYS A 22 19.40 -12.86 4.87
CA LYS A 22 19.23 -14.30 4.99
C LYS A 22 20.14 -15.03 4.01
N GLN A 23 20.61 -16.20 4.42
CA GLN A 23 21.48 -17.03 3.59
C GLN A 23 20.70 -18.04 2.74
N THR A 24 19.37 -18.09 2.83
CA THR A 24 18.50 -19.05 2.11
C THR A 24 18.79 -19.15 0.62
N PHE A 25 19.18 -18.01 0.03
CA PHE A 25 19.53 -17.91 -1.37
C PHE A 25 20.93 -17.35 -1.56
N SER A 26 21.89 -17.69 -0.70
CA SER A 26 23.31 -17.45 -0.97
C SER A 26 23.79 -18.22 -2.21
N PHE A 27 25.00 -17.91 -2.69
CA PHE A 27 25.53 -18.47 -3.94
C PHE A 27 25.55 -20.02 -3.97
N ASP A 28 25.99 -20.66 -2.88
CA ASP A 28 26.17 -22.13 -2.83
C ASP A 28 24.90 -22.92 -2.49
N GLU A 29 23.81 -22.25 -2.15
CA GLU A 29 22.61 -22.92 -1.68
C GLU A 29 21.99 -23.80 -2.77
N ALA A 30 21.57 -25.01 -2.38
CA ALA A 30 20.91 -25.98 -3.28
C ALA A 30 19.64 -25.39 -3.90
N LEU A 31 18.96 -24.48 -3.18
CA LEU A 31 17.81 -23.74 -3.68
C LEU A 31 18.11 -22.84 -4.89
N GLN A 32 19.37 -22.61 -5.28
CA GLN A 32 19.72 -21.95 -6.54
C GLN A 32 19.52 -22.88 -7.76
N SER A 33 19.78 -24.17 -7.59
CA SER A 33 19.91 -25.14 -8.69
C SER A 33 18.90 -26.29 -8.64
N ASP A 34 18.14 -26.45 -7.55
CA ASP A 34 17.07 -27.45 -7.48
C ASP A 34 15.75 -26.97 -8.13
N LYS A 35 14.78 -27.87 -8.25
CA LYS A 35 13.40 -27.58 -8.70
C LYS A 35 12.40 -27.62 -7.55
N ASN A 36 12.83 -27.23 -6.35
CA ASN A 36 11.94 -27.13 -5.20
C ASN A 36 11.36 -25.72 -5.09
N THR A 37 10.08 -25.63 -4.74
CA THR A 37 9.50 -24.35 -4.32
C THR A 37 9.97 -24.00 -2.92
N PHE A 38 10.05 -22.72 -2.61
CA PHE A 38 10.33 -22.24 -1.27
C PHE A 38 9.32 -21.14 -0.94
N LYS A 39 8.55 -21.32 0.13
CA LYS A 39 7.53 -20.37 0.61
C LYS A 39 6.74 -19.71 -0.55
N PRO A 40 5.96 -20.48 -1.32
CA PRO A 40 5.27 -19.94 -2.50
C PRO A 40 4.30 -18.80 -2.16
N GLN A 41 3.78 -18.74 -0.92
CA GLN A 41 2.95 -17.61 -0.46
C GLN A 41 3.71 -16.26 -0.51
N GLY A 42 5.04 -16.26 -0.37
CA GLY A 42 5.85 -15.05 -0.50
C GLY A 42 5.81 -14.44 -1.91
N GLY A 43 5.40 -15.21 -2.94
CA GLY A 43 5.18 -14.71 -4.29
C GLY A 43 3.84 -14.00 -4.50
N GLU A 44 2.93 -14.10 -3.53
CA GLU A 44 1.62 -13.40 -3.54
C GLU A 44 1.71 -12.00 -2.95
N THR A 45 2.83 -11.71 -2.29
CA THR A 45 3.14 -10.42 -1.65
C THR A 45 3.98 -9.53 -2.57
N GLY A 46 4.23 -8.29 -2.17
CA GLY A 46 4.94 -7.32 -3.00
C GLY A 46 6.46 -7.56 -3.02
N PHE A 47 7.21 -6.52 -3.37
CA PHE A 47 8.67 -6.49 -3.21
C PHE A 47 9.07 -6.19 -1.74
N ASP A 48 8.61 -7.06 -0.84
CA ASP A 48 8.97 -7.11 0.58
C ASP A 48 10.06 -8.17 0.85
N SER A 49 10.36 -8.44 2.12
CA SER A 49 11.40 -9.36 2.59
C SER A 49 10.94 -10.83 2.74
N GLU A 50 9.71 -11.18 2.37
CA GLU A 50 9.21 -12.56 2.44
C GLU A 50 9.77 -13.42 1.29
N GLU A 51 10.95 -14.01 1.54
CA GLU A 51 11.65 -14.88 0.60
C GLU A 51 10.74 -15.91 -0.08
N THR A 52 10.87 -16.06 -1.40
CA THR A 52 10.11 -17.04 -2.18
C THR A 52 10.90 -17.58 -3.37
N LYS A 53 10.60 -18.82 -3.77
CA LYS A 53 10.98 -19.43 -5.04
C LYS A 53 9.78 -20.19 -5.59
N LEU A 54 9.32 -19.79 -6.77
CA LEU A 54 8.12 -20.30 -7.41
C LEU A 54 8.47 -21.33 -8.50
N ALA A 55 7.49 -22.15 -8.90
CA ALA A 55 7.68 -23.12 -9.98
C ALA A 55 8.02 -22.46 -11.33
N THR A 56 7.59 -21.21 -11.51
CA THR A 56 7.96 -20.35 -12.64
C THR A 56 9.48 -20.15 -12.79
N TYR A 57 10.27 -20.40 -11.74
CA TYR A 57 11.74 -20.40 -11.82
C TYR A 57 12.31 -21.42 -12.81
N TRP A 58 11.68 -22.60 -12.96
CA TRP A 58 12.12 -23.65 -13.87
C TRP A 58 11.14 -23.96 -15.01
N ASP A 59 9.89 -23.49 -14.94
CA ASP A 59 8.83 -23.76 -15.92
C ASP A 59 8.48 -22.57 -16.84
N THR A 60 9.19 -21.43 -16.73
CA THR A 60 8.87 -20.22 -17.52
C THR A 60 9.98 -19.85 -18.51
N PRO A 61 9.76 -20.04 -19.81
CA PRO A 61 10.61 -19.49 -20.86
C PRO A 61 10.56 -17.96 -20.88
N PHE A 62 11.69 -17.31 -21.16
CA PHE A 62 11.78 -15.86 -21.22
C PHE A 62 12.73 -15.35 -22.31
N SER A 63 12.54 -14.10 -22.69
CA SER A 63 13.43 -13.35 -23.59
C SER A 63 14.19 -12.23 -22.88
N LYS A 64 13.80 -11.90 -21.64
CA LYS A 64 14.39 -10.85 -20.81
C LYS A 64 14.28 -11.22 -19.34
N VAL A 65 15.19 -10.72 -18.52
CA VAL A 65 15.17 -10.84 -17.06
C VAL A 65 15.12 -9.43 -16.46
N CYS A 66 14.20 -9.21 -15.53
CA CYS A 66 14.17 -7.99 -14.73
C CYS A 66 14.73 -8.32 -13.34
N VAL A 67 15.83 -7.66 -12.96
CA VAL A 67 16.43 -7.78 -11.63
C VAL A 67 16.13 -6.52 -10.83
N GLY A 68 15.76 -6.67 -9.56
CA GLY A 68 15.44 -5.55 -8.68
C GLY A 68 16.18 -5.64 -7.35
N MET A 69 16.59 -4.49 -6.82
CA MET A 69 17.19 -4.38 -5.49
C MET A 69 16.50 -3.28 -4.71
N LYS A 70 16.13 -3.60 -3.47
CA LYS A 70 15.55 -2.65 -2.50
C LYS A 70 16.62 -2.19 -1.52
N VAL A 71 16.88 -0.89 -1.44
CA VAL A 71 17.76 -0.27 -0.44
C VAL A 71 16.96 0.79 0.28
N GLY A 72 16.73 0.59 1.59
CA GLY A 72 15.77 1.39 2.35
C GLY A 72 14.34 1.23 1.81
N SER A 73 13.66 2.34 1.50
CA SER A 73 12.32 2.33 0.92
C SER A 73 12.29 2.31 -0.61
N LEU A 74 13.44 2.46 -1.27
CA LEU A 74 13.53 2.58 -2.72
C LEU A 74 13.88 1.25 -3.35
N ILE A 75 13.17 0.90 -4.43
CA ILE A 75 13.47 -0.28 -5.26
C ILE A 75 13.86 0.22 -6.64
N LYS A 76 15.00 -0.26 -7.12
CA LYS A 76 15.46 0.01 -8.48
C LYS A 76 15.56 -1.29 -9.24
N PHE A 77 15.32 -1.20 -10.54
CA PHE A 77 15.23 -2.33 -11.44
C PHE A 77 16.17 -2.15 -12.62
N ALA A 78 16.70 -3.25 -13.12
CA ALA A 78 17.53 -3.28 -14.30
C ALA A 78 17.10 -4.44 -15.20
N LYS A 79 17.08 -4.19 -16.51
CA LYS A 79 16.62 -5.14 -17.52
C LYS A 79 17.81 -5.77 -18.22
N ILE A 80 17.87 -7.10 -18.17
CA ILE A 80 18.87 -7.90 -18.86
C ILE A 80 18.19 -8.56 -20.07
N ASP A 81 18.62 -8.23 -21.28
CA ASP A 81 18.15 -8.89 -22.50
C ASP A 81 18.86 -10.24 -22.66
N GLN A 82 18.26 -11.29 -22.10
CA GLN A 82 18.76 -12.68 -22.14
C GLN A 82 17.59 -13.61 -22.46
N LYS A 83 17.79 -14.51 -23.44
CA LYS A 83 16.84 -15.58 -23.74
C LYS A 83 17.20 -16.86 -22.98
N GLY A 84 16.20 -17.58 -22.48
CA GLY A 84 16.38 -18.88 -21.83
C GLY A 84 15.08 -19.65 -21.71
N ASP A 85 15.19 -20.98 -21.62
CA ASP A 85 14.04 -21.87 -21.40
C ASP A 85 13.47 -21.75 -19.98
N SER A 86 14.31 -21.39 -19.00
CA SER A 86 13.93 -20.95 -17.66
C SER A 86 15.14 -20.40 -16.89
N LEU A 87 14.93 -19.74 -15.74
CA LEU A 87 16.07 -19.17 -15.01
C LEU A 87 16.92 -20.31 -14.41
N HIS A 88 16.26 -21.39 -14.00
CA HIS A 88 16.92 -22.62 -13.61
C HIS A 88 17.89 -23.12 -14.70
N SER A 89 17.53 -23.12 -15.98
CA SER A 89 18.43 -23.61 -17.03
C SER A 89 19.67 -22.74 -17.24
N LEU A 90 19.63 -21.45 -16.86
CA LEU A 90 20.79 -20.57 -16.86
C LEU A 90 21.65 -20.66 -15.60
N ILE A 91 21.10 -21.15 -14.48
CA ILE A 91 21.79 -21.17 -13.18
C ILE A 91 22.31 -22.56 -12.82
N ALA A 92 21.51 -23.61 -13.03
CA ALA A 92 21.72 -24.93 -12.43
C ALA A 92 22.97 -25.67 -12.91
N ASP A 93 23.45 -25.41 -14.13
CA ASP A 93 24.67 -26.05 -14.65
C ASP A 93 25.97 -25.39 -14.17
N GLY A 94 25.86 -24.29 -13.42
CA GLY A 94 26.99 -23.54 -12.89
C GLY A 94 27.85 -22.83 -13.94
N GLN A 95 27.45 -22.85 -15.22
CA GLN A 95 28.24 -22.22 -16.29
C GLN A 95 28.05 -20.71 -16.28
N HIS A 96 29.16 -19.96 -16.40
CA HIS A 96 29.12 -18.51 -16.53
C HIS A 96 28.51 -18.11 -17.88
N ARG A 97 27.61 -17.13 -17.86
CA ARG A 97 27.01 -16.55 -19.06
C ARG A 97 27.04 -15.03 -18.92
N ALA A 98 27.81 -14.38 -19.78
CA ALA A 98 27.97 -12.93 -19.74
C ALA A 98 26.68 -12.19 -20.11
N THR A 99 26.45 -11.05 -19.45
CA THR A 99 25.43 -10.07 -19.83
C THR A 99 26.08 -8.80 -20.35
N SER A 100 25.27 -7.89 -20.90
CA SER A 100 25.72 -6.57 -21.37
C SER A 100 25.04 -5.44 -20.60
N LEU A 101 24.77 -5.64 -19.30
CA LEU A 101 24.06 -4.67 -18.49
C LEU A 101 24.96 -3.48 -18.17
N GLY A 102 26.25 -3.76 -17.93
CA GLY A 102 27.26 -2.76 -17.66
C GLY A 102 27.36 -2.40 -16.18
N ARG A 103 28.57 -1.98 -15.80
CA ARG A 103 28.95 -1.63 -14.43
C ARG A 103 28.05 -0.57 -13.80
N ASP A 104 27.71 0.47 -14.55
CA ASP A 104 26.94 1.60 -14.02
C ASP A 104 25.51 1.20 -13.71
N ALA A 105 24.88 0.37 -14.54
CA ALA A 105 23.55 -0.17 -14.27
C ALA A 105 23.52 -1.07 -13.02
N TRP A 106 24.58 -1.86 -12.78
CA TRP A 106 24.72 -2.62 -11.53
C TRP A 106 24.86 -1.71 -10.31
N LYS A 107 25.62 -0.61 -10.43
CA LYS A 107 25.73 0.40 -9.35
C LYS A 107 24.41 1.13 -9.14
N ASP A 108 23.68 1.43 -10.21
CA ASP A 108 22.43 2.17 -10.15
C ASP A 108 21.39 1.43 -9.31
N LEU A 109 21.33 0.09 -9.38
CA LEU A 109 20.48 -0.75 -8.52
C LEU A 109 20.64 -0.47 -7.02
N ILE A 110 21.84 -0.07 -6.60
CA ILE A 110 22.17 0.25 -5.20
C ILE A 110 22.02 1.76 -4.94
N GLY A 111 22.44 2.60 -5.89
CA GLY A 111 22.39 4.06 -5.79
C GLY A 111 23.75 4.70 -5.47
N SER A 112 23.73 5.90 -4.88
CA SER A 112 24.94 6.71 -4.66
C SER A 112 25.99 6.02 -3.77
N ASP A 113 25.56 5.10 -2.91
CA ASP A 113 26.44 4.36 -2.01
C ASP A 113 27.13 3.15 -2.65
N ALA A 114 26.77 2.82 -3.90
CA ALA A 114 27.32 1.69 -4.63
C ALA A 114 28.84 1.82 -4.80
N SER A 115 29.57 0.75 -4.52
CA SER A 115 31.02 0.67 -4.66
C SER A 115 31.39 -0.60 -5.42
N LEU A 116 32.41 -0.51 -6.27
CA LEU A 116 33.01 -1.65 -6.98
C LEU A 116 34.49 -1.30 -7.22
N GLN A 117 35.38 -2.29 -7.28
CA GLN A 117 36.77 -2.11 -7.72
C GLN A 117 36.84 -1.89 -9.23
N VAL A 118 37.86 -1.19 -9.73
CA VAL A 118 37.78 -0.49 -11.01
C VAL A 118 38.22 -1.27 -12.25
N ASN A 119 39.03 -2.32 -12.10
CA ASN A 119 39.76 -2.90 -13.24
C ASN A 119 39.02 -4.08 -13.86
N CYS A 120 39.08 -5.28 -13.28
CA CYS A 120 38.37 -6.41 -13.86
C CYS A 120 36.86 -6.31 -13.61
N ASN A 121 36.05 -6.67 -14.62
CA ASN A 121 34.60 -6.71 -14.53
C ASN A 121 34.08 -8.01 -15.17
N ILE A 122 33.54 -8.91 -14.37
CA ILE A 122 32.83 -10.10 -14.84
C ILE A 122 31.36 -9.97 -14.42
N GLU A 123 30.44 -9.93 -15.37
CA GLU A 123 29.00 -9.81 -15.11
C GLU A 123 28.20 -10.95 -15.75
N GLY A 124 26.97 -11.13 -15.27
CA GLY A 124 25.97 -12.03 -15.83
C GLY A 124 25.51 -13.12 -14.88
N PHE A 125 25.31 -14.32 -15.40
CA PHE A 125 24.82 -15.48 -14.65
C PHE A 125 25.99 -16.37 -14.20
N ASN A 126 25.92 -16.91 -12.97
CA ASN A 126 26.99 -17.70 -12.35
C ASN A 126 28.36 -17.01 -12.45
N VAL A 127 28.41 -15.75 -12.04
CA VAL A 127 29.64 -14.96 -11.97
C VAL A 127 30.53 -15.52 -10.87
N GLU A 128 31.65 -16.08 -11.27
CA GLU A 128 32.68 -16.62 -10.40
C GLU A 128 34.05 -16.36 -11.04
N GLY A 129 35.00 -15.87 -10.24
CA GLY A 129 36.39 -15.73 -10.68
C GLY A 129 37.12 -17.07 -10.74
N THR A 130 38.43 -17.05 -11.01
CA THR A 130 39.24 -18.29 -11.01
C THR A 130 39.24 -18.99 -9.65
N SER A 131 39.13 -18.24 -8.55
CA SER A 131 39.05 -18.78 -7.19
C SER A 131 37.65 -18.65 -6.62
N ARG A 132 37.06 -19.81 -6.26
CA ARG A 132 35.71 -19.91 -5.65
C ARG A 132 35.56 -19.22 -4.30
N ARG A 133 36.68 -18.85 -3.66
CA ARG A 133 36.68 -18.19 -2.34
C ARG A 133 36.35 -16.70 -2.43
N HIS A 134 36.50 -16.11 -3.60
CA HIS A 134 36.33 -14.67 -3.81
C HIS A 134 34.88 -14.31 -4.15
N SER A 135 34.66 -13.03 -4.43
CA SER A 135 33.34 -12.49 -4.74
C SER A 135 32.71 -13.19 -5.94
N ARG A 136 31.47 -13.64 -5.74
CA ARG A 136 30.67 -14.39 -6.71
C ARG A 136 29.20 -14.03 -6.61
N ALA A 137 28.48 -14.21 -7.71
CA ALA A 137 27.06 -13.88 -7.82
C ALA A 137 26.33 -14.83 -8.78
N ARG A 138 25.13 -15.30 -8.41
CA ARG A 138 24.30 -16.07 -9.34
C ARG A 138 23.76 -15.20 -10.46
N ILE A 139 23.40 -13.95 -10.16
CA ILE A 139 23.11 -12.92 -11.15
C ILE A 139 23.74 -11.62 -10.64
N GLY A 140 24.75 -11.08 -11.32
CA GLY A 140 25.46 -9.94 -10.76
C GLY A 140 26.69 -9.51 -11.56
N ILE A 141 27.51 -8.72 -10.91
CA ILE A 141 28.86 -8.34 -11.32
C ILE A 141 29.82 -8.61 -10.16
N ALA A 142 30.99 -9.15 -10.47
CA ALA A 142 32.14 -9.23 -9.57
C ALA A 142 33.32 -8.48 -10.21
N THR A 143 34.05 -7.72 -9.40
CA THR A 143 35.10 -6.83 -9.86
C THR A 143 36.35 -6.94 -9.01
N ASN A 144 37.49 -6.53 -9.57
CA ASN A 144 38.79 -6.63 -8.93
C ASN A 144 39.64 -5.36 -9.15
N GLU A 145 40.60 -5.09 -8.27
CA GLU A 145 41.62 -4.05 -8.50
C GLU A 145 42.71 -4.50 -9.49
N LYS A 146 42.82 -5.80 -9.77
CA LYS A 146 43.69 -6.34 -10.81
C LYS A 146 42.94 -6.47 -12.13
N ASN A 147 43.68 -6.58 -13.24
CA ASN A 147 43.10 -6.81 -14.56
C ASN A 147 42.59 -8.24 -14.74
N ASP A 148 43.09 -9.19 -13.95
CA ASP A 148 42.52 -10.52 -13.87
C ASP A 148 41.31 -10.56 -12.91
N CYS A 149 40.26 -11.27 -13.32
CA CYS A 149 39.11 -11.57 -12.47
C CYS A 149 39.37 -12.83 -11.62
N GLY A 150 40.62 -13.11 -11.26
CA GLY A 150 40.98 -14.32 -10.51
C GLY A 150 40.62 -14.24 -9.02
N SER A 151 40.63 -13.03 -8.48
CA SER A 151 40.57 -12.73 -7.04
C SER A 151 39.63 -11.56 -6.71
N CYS A 152 38.45 -11.51 -7.32
CA CYS A 152 37.51 -10.41 -7.15
C CYS A 152 37.16 -10.14 -5.67
N ASP A 153 37.41 -8.94 -5.18
CA ASP A 153 37.13 -8.55 -3.80
C ASP A 153 35.91 -7.60 -3.68
N SER A 154 35.18 -7.45 -4.79
CA SER A 154 33.96 -6.65 -4.85
C SER A 154 32.89 -7.26 -5.75
N ARG A 155 31.62 -7.01 -5.39
CA ARG A 155 30.45 -7.50 -6.15
C ARG A 155 29.17 -6.72 -5.88
N ILE A 156 28.26 -6.78 -6.85
CA ILE A 156 26.85 -6.43 -6.71
C ILE A 156 26.03 -7.56 -7.32
N GLY A 157 24.99 -8.05 -6.65
CA GLY A 157 24.12 -9.06 -7.27
C GLY A 157 23.06 -9.68 -6.38
N LEU A 158 22.43 -10.70 -6.95
CA LEU A 158 21.46 -11.61 -6.34
C LEU A 158 22.11 -12.99 -6.22
N GLY A 159 21.91 -13.65 -5.08
CA GLY A 159 22.58 -14.89 -4.74
C GLY A 159 24.08 -14.74 -4.73
N ILE A 160 24.57 -13.75 -3.98
CA ILE A 160 25.99 -13.48 -3.85
C ILE A 160 26.61 -14.26 -2.67
N GLY A 161 27.94 -14.31 -2.63
CA GLY A 161 28.66 -14.97 -1.55
C GLY A 161 30.17 -14.86 -1.71
N GLY A 162 30.90 -15.58 -0.84
CA GLY A 162 32.37 -15.57 -0.81
C GLY A 162 32.96 -14.33 -0.14
N TYR A 163 34.28 -14.26 -0.09
CA TYR A 163 35.03 -13.14 0.44
C TYR A 163 34.60 -11.83 -0.25
N PRO A 164 34.42 -10.72 0.47
CA PRO A 164 34.87 -10.48 1.86
C PRO A 164 33.85 -10.72 2.98
N ASP A 165 32.58 -10.94 2.66
CA ASP A 165 31.53 -11.25 3.63
C ASP A 165 30.53 -12.21 2.99
N GLU A 166 30.47 -13.45 3.46
CA GLU A 166 29.59 -14.47 2.88
C GLU A 166 28.13 -14.38 3.35
N ASN A 167 27.84 -13.53 4.33
CA ASN A 167 26.51 -13.44 4.95
C ASN A 167 25.52 -12.58 4.17
N VAL A 168 25.97 -11.92 3.10
CA VAL A 168 25.11 -11.11 2.23
C VAL A 168 24.72 -11.93 1.01
N SER A 169 23.42 -12.16 0.81
CA SER A 169 22.89 -12.89 -0.34
C SER A 169 22.35 -11.98 -1.46
N CYS A 170 21.95 -10.74 -1.14
CA CYS A 170 21.53 -9.68 -2.07
C CYS A 170 22.17 -8.35 -1.65
N GLY A 171 22.80 -7.64 -2.61
CA GLY A 171 23.32 -6.29 -2.39
C GLY A 171 24.73 -6.06 -2.90
N ASN A 172 25.50 -5.20 -2.23
CA ASN A 172 26.83 -4.76 -2.63
C ASN A 172 27.87 -5.04 -1.53
N VAL A 173 28.94 -5.73 -1.87
CA VAL A 173 30.04 -6.04 -0.94
C VAL A 173 31.36 -5.68 -1.59
N VAL A 174 32.21 -4.92 -0.91
CA VAL A 174 33.53 -4.47 -1.36
C VAL A 174 34.50 -4.41 -0.19
N ARG A 175 35.71 -4.96 -0.38
CA ARG A 175 36.89 -4.68 0.44
C ARG A 175 38.09 -4.32 -0.41
N HIS A 176 39.14 -3.83 0.25
CA HIS A 176 40.41 -3.44 -0.37
C HIS A 176 40.25 -2.30 -1.40
N GLY A 177 39.29 -1.41 -1.14
CA GLY A 177 39.08 -0.16 -1.86
C GLY A 177 38.27 -0.32 -3.16
N GLY A 178 37.06 0.23 -3.18
CA GLY A 178 36.28 0.48 -4.41
C GLY A 178 36.08 1.98 -4.67
N GLY A 179 35.37 2.33 -5.75
CA GLY A 179 35.13 3.74 -6.11
C GLY A 179 34.52 4.61 -5.00
N ASN A 180 33.79 4.00 -4.05
CA ASN A 180 33.24 4.64 -2.86
C ASN A 180 33.78 4.03 -1.54
N GLY A 181 34.99 3.46 -1.59
CA GLY A 181 35.63 2.76 -0.47
C GLY A 181 35.00 1.40 -0.18
N ASP A 182 35.38 0.84 0.97
CA ASP A 182 34.85 -0.42 1.48
C ASP A 182 33.39 -0.26 1.91
N ARG A 183 32.54 -1.20 1.49
CA ARG A 183 31.09 -1.15 1.69
C ARG A 183 30.53 -2.56 1.84
N THR A 184 29.60 -2.72 2.77
CA THR A 184 28.71 -3.88 2.85
C THR A 184 27.30 -3.33 2.94
N ILE A 185 26.53 -3.45 1.85
CA ILE A 185 25.15 -2.98 1.73
C ILE A 185 24.28 -4.21 1.49
N GLN A 186 23.45 -4.53 2.46
CA GLN A 186 22.44 -5.57 2.33
C GLN A 186 21.19 -4.97 1.69
N ALA A 187 20.91 -5.38 0.46
CA ALA A 187 19.73 -4.99 -0.27
C ALA A 187 18.64 -6.08 -0.11
N CYS A 188 17.43 -5.79 -0.59
CA CYS A 188 16.30 -6.70 -0.50
C CYS A 188 15.80 -6.97 0.95
N THR A 189 16.07 -6.08 1.91
CA THR A 189 15.70 -6.26 3.33
C THR A 189 14.59 -5.30 3.77
N ASP A 190 13.77 -5.69 4.75
CA ASP A 190 12.77 -4.81 5.41
C ASP A 190 13.25 -4.34 6.78
N SER A 191 14.55 -4.14 6.95
CA SER A 191 15.14 -3.73 8.23
C SER A 191 14.62 -2.35 8.64
N SER A 192 13.51 -2.30 9.37
CA SER A 192 13.06 -1.18 10.19
C SER A 192 13.98 -1.05 11.41
N ALA A 193 15.27 -0.84 11.16
CA ALA A 193 16.30 -0.71 12.17
C ALA A 193 17.40 0.23 11.66
N SER A 194 17.07 1.51 11.49
CA SER A 194 17.86 2.61 12.04
C SER A 194 17.16 3.96 11.85
N ILE A 195 16.65 4.43 12.99
CA ILE A 195 16.77 5.81 13.47
C ILE A 195 15.71 6.81 12.99
N MET A 196 14.62 6.81 13.76
CA MET A 196 14.00 8.03 14.28
C MET A 196 15.08 8.88 15.01
N LYS A 197 15.81 9.73 14.27
CA LYS A 197 16.52 10.92 14.78
C LYS A 197 16.35 12.03 13.76
N VAL A 198 15.51 13.00 14.12
CA VAL A 198 15.89 14.41 14.16
C VAL A 198 17.00 14.81 13.17
N TRP A 199 16.65 14.93 11.87
CA TRP A 199 17.42 15.70 10.89
C TRP A 199 16.55 16.66 10.06
N LEU A 200 15.22 16.60 10.19
CA LEU A 200 14.31 17.60 9.59
C LEU A 200 14.34 18.97 10.32
N VAL A 201 14.95 19.05 11.51
CA VAL A 201 15.09 20.32 12.26
C VAL A 201 16.43 21.02 11.98
N ALA A 202 17.46 20.34 11.47
CA ALA A 202 18.78 20.97 11.26
C ALA A 202 18.99 21.55 9.85
N ALA A 203 18.31 21.04 8.81
CA ALA A 203 18.49 21.55 7.44
C ALA A 203 17.67 22.81 7.12
N VAL A 204 16.58 23.08 7.87
CA VAL A 204 15.75 24.28 7.66
C VAL A 204 16.21 25.47 8.52
N ILE A 205 17.01 25.23 9.57
CA ILE A 205 17.53 26.32 10.43
C ILE A 205 18.83 26.94 9.88
N SER A 206 19.60 26.25 9.04
CA SER A 206 20.83 26.81 8.45
C SER A 206 20.62 27.59 7.14
N SER A 207 19.44 27.58 6.53
CA SER A 207 19.15 28.40 5.33
C SER A 207 18.29 29.64 5.59
N ILE A 208 17.80 29.84 6.83
CA ILE A 208 17.10 31.06 7.25
C ILE A 208 18.01 31.98 8.09
N ALA A 209 19.24 31.55 8.40
CA ALA A 209 20.28 32.43 8.95
C ALA A 209 20.90 33.40 7.90
N GLY A 210 20.41 33.38 6.65
CA GLY A 210 20.86 34.25 5.55
C GLY A 210 20.03 35.51 5.31
N SER A 211 18.93 35.74 6.04
CA SER A 211 18.06 36.92 5.86
C SER A 211 17.84 37.70 7.15
N LEU A 212 18.89 37.80 7.97
CA LEU A 212 18.93 38.61 9.18
C LEU A 212 20.08 39.61 9.14
N VAL A 213 20.20 40.32 8.02
CA VAL A 213 20.93 41.60 7.93
C VAL A 213 20.16 42.49 6.97
N ALA A 214 19.98 43.75 7.37
CA ALA A 214 19.32 44.85 6.65
C ALA A 214 17.78 44.86 6.69
N VAL A 215 17.22 45.42 7.76
CA VAL A 215 16.61 46.77 7.74
C VAL A 215 16.64 47.29 9.17
N LYS A 216 17.64 48.09 9.50
CA LYS A 216 17.56 49.08 10.58
C LYS A 216 17.82 50.43 9.94
N ASP A 217 16.99 51.38 10.34
CA ASP A 217 16.96 52.79 9.94
C ASP A 217 16.23 53.09 8.62
N GLN A 218 14.93 53.38 8.75
CA GLN A 218 14.39 54.69 8.36
C GLN A 218 13.01 54.87 9.02
N CYS A 219 12.97 55.48 10.21
CA CYS A 219 11.77 56.20 10.65
C CYS A 219 11.95 57.64 10.15
N GLU A 220 11.13 58.03 9.18
CA GLU A 220 10.94 59.44 8.86
C GLU A 220 10.14 60.13 9.95
N GLN A 221 10.53 61.38 10.16
CA GLN A 221 9.88 62.40 10.97
C GLN A 221 8.41 62.55 10.54
N ASP A 222 7.47 62.42 11.47
CA ASP A 222 6.85 63.60 12.06
C ASP A 222 5.75 63.25 13.08
N SER A 223 5.69 64.13 14.07
CA SER A 223 4.79 64.18 15.20
C SER A 223 3.31 64.26 14.82
N SER A 224 2.47 63.39 15.37
CA SER A 224 1.33 63.78 16.22
C SER A 224 0.44 62.58 16.58
N SER A 225 -0.02 62.62 17.82
CA SER A 225 -0.88 61.65 18.51
C SER A 225 -2.17 61.27 17.77
N SER A 226 -2.52 59.98 17.75
CA SER A 226 -3.61 59.44 18.60
C SER A 226 -3.91 57.96 18.27
N CYS A 227 -4.47 57.27 19.27
CA CYS A 227 -5.29 56.06 19.16
C CYS A 227 -4.58 54.70 19.12
N CYS A 228 -4.11 54.27 20.30
CA CYS A 228 -4.29 52.87 20.70
C CYS A 228 -5.78 52.64 21.00
N SER A 229 -6.45 51.72 20.30
CA SER A 229 -7.66 51.04 20.78
C SER A 229 -7.95 49.78 19.98
N GLY A 230 -7.78 48.63 20.66
CA GLY A 230 -8.63 47.44 20.60
C GLY A 230 -8.92 46.76 19.25
N GLY A 231 -8.27 45.63 19.02
CA GLY A 231 -8.76 44.57 18.13
C GLY A 231 -8.20 43.22 18.58
N ASP A 232 -9.09 42.29 18.93
CA ASP A 232 -8.79 40.93 19.37
C ASP A 232 -7.87 40.20 18.39
N PHE A 233 -6.64 39.92 18.81
CA PHE A 233 -5.78 38.94 18.14
C PHE A 233 -6.09 37.55 18.72
N SER A 234 -7.01 36.84 18.07
CA SER A 234 -7.06 35.38 18.21
C SER A 234 -5.73 34.80 17.70
N PRO A 235 -5.12 33.83 18.40
CA PRO A 235 -3.91 33.18 17.92
C PRO A 235 -4.28 32.32 16.71
N VAL A 236 -4.00 32.83 15.50
CA VAL A 236 -4.10 32.02 14.29
C VAL A 236 -3.04 30.93 14.42
N ASN A 237 -3.48 29.68 14.53
CA ASN A 237 -2.60 28.53 14.58
C ASN A 237 -1.64 28.56 13.36
N PRO A 238 -0.32 28.69 13.56
CA PRO A 238 0.65 28.76 12.47
C PRO A 238 0.57 27.53 11.55
N PHE A 239 0.17 26.37 12.11
CA PHE A 239 -0.01 25.12 11.36
C PHE A 239 -1.18 25.17 10.38
N SER A 240 -2.29 25.86 10.70
CA SER A 240 -3.44 25.96 9.77
C SER A 240 -3.13 26.91 8.62
N THR A 241 -2.33 27.95 8.89
CA THR A 241 -1.86 28.89 7.86
C THR A 241 -0.79 28.25 6.98
N LEU A 242 0.08 27.42 7.55
CA LEU A 242 1.08 26.65 6.83
C LEU A 242 0.43 25.56 5.96
N GLY A 243 -0.58 24.84 6.47
CA GLY A 243 -1.36 23.87 5.70
C GLY A 243 -2.02 24.50 4.47
N LYS A 244 -2.71 25.63 4.66
CA LYS A 244 -3.31 26.39 3.55
C LYS A 244 -2.29 26.86 2.51
N LYS A 245 -1.11 27.32 2.95
CA LYS A 245 -0.04 27.73 2.03
C LYS A 245 0.59 26.56 1.28
N VAL A 246 0.66 25.37 1.89
CA VAL A 246 1.12 24.14 1.23
C VAL A 246 0.12 23.70 0.17
N ASP A 247 -1.18 23.78 0.46
CA ASP A 247 -2.25 23.48 -0.50
C ASP A 247 -2.25 24.46 -1.68
N GLU A 248 -2.11 25.77 -1.42
CA GLU A 248 -1.96 26.79 -2.48
C GLU A 248 -0.70 26.55 -3.33
N LEU A 249 0.42 26.13 -2.74
CA LEU A 249 1.64 25.81 -3.47
C LEU A 249 1.49 24.55 -4.32
N LEU A 250 0.77 23.54 -3.82
CA LEU A 250 0.44 22.32 -4.56
C LEU A 250 -0.46 22.62 -5.76
N ASP A 251 -1.44 23.51 -5.60
CA ASP A 251 -2.33 23.91 -6.69
C ASP A 251 -1.60 24.77 -7.73
N LEU A 252 -0.65 25.62 -7.31
CA LEU A 252 0.25 26.34 -8.22
C LEU A 252 1.17 25.38 -8.98
N ILE A 253 1.74 24.36 -8.31
CA ILE A 253 2.58 23.36 -8.98
C ILE A 253 1.76 22.54 -9.98
N ARG A 254 0.54 22.14 -9.63
CA ARG A 254 -0.38 21.45 -10.55
C ARG A 254 -0.73 22.31 -11.77
N ALA A 255 -1.02 23.60 -11.56
CA ALA A 255 -1.27 24.55 -12.64
C ALA A 255 -0.04 24.78 -13.53
N GLN A 256 1.17 24.80 -12.96
CA GLN A 256 2.43 24.94 -13.69
C GLN A 256 2.75 23.70 -14.54
N VAL A 257 2.49 22.49 -14.00
CA VAL A 257 2.66 21.22 -14.73
C VAL A 257 1.72 21.15 -15.95
N LEU A 258 0.51 21.71 -15.85
CA LEU A 258 -0.43 21.86 -16.97
C LEU A 258 0.02 22.84 -18.05
N GLN A 259 0.80 23.88 -17.70
CA GLN A 259 1.31 24.88 -18.66
C GLN A 259 2.60 24.44 -19.35
N CYS A 260 3.43 23.61 -18.72
CA CYS A 260 4.71 23.17 -19.29
C CYS A 260 4.61 21.94 -20.20
N ALA A 261 3.53 21.15 -20.11
CA ALA A 261 3.29 20.01 -21.00
C ALA A 261 2.39 20.43 -22.16
N GLY A 262 2.98 20.92 -23.26
CA GLY A 262 2.24 21.26 -24.48
C GLY A 262 1.27 20.15 -24.92
N GLY A 263 -0.01 20.31 -24.59
CA GLY A 263 -1.16 19.62 -25.20
C GLY A 263 -1.24 18.09 -25.13
N ARG A 264 -0.39 17.37 -24.38
CA ARG A 264 -0.56 15.94 -24.10
C ARG A 264 -0.26 15.63 -22.64
N ALA A 265 -1.30 15.61 -21.82
CA ALA A 265 -1.25 14.98 -20.51
C ALA A 265 -0.82 13.51 -20.70
N LEU A 266 0.22 13.07 -19.98
CA LEU A 266 0.48 11.64 -19.83
C LEU A 266 -0.82 11.01 -19.28
N GLU A 267 -1.49 10.16 -20.05
CA GLU A 267 -2.68 9.45 -19.58
C GLU A 267 -2.26 8.36 -18.57
N THR A 268 -1.91 8.80 -17.36
CA THR A 268 -1.78 7.90 -16.21
C THR A 268 -3.15 7.31 -15.91
N THR A 269 -3.23 5.99 -15.77
CA THR A 269 -4.47 5.33 -15.35
C THR A 269 -4.76 5.77 -13.90
N PRO A 270 -5.96 6.30 -13.61
CA PRO A 270 -6.27 6.83 -12.29
C PRO A 270 -6.26 5.72 -11.24
N LYS A 271 -5.79 6.01 -10.03
CA LYS A 271 -5.68 5.03 -8.93
C LYS A 271 -6.95 4.93 -8.09
N SER A 272 -7.78 5.97 -8.12
CA SER A 272 -9.06 6.02 -7.40
C SER A 272 -10.12 6.75 -8.23
N CYS A 273 -11.38 6.58 -7.86
CA CYS A 273 -12.47 7.33 -8.47
C CYS A 273 -12.41 8.82 -8.16
N LYS A 274 -11.77 9.22 -7.06
CA LYS A 274 -11.52 10.63 -6.73
C LYS A 274 -10.58 11.27 -7.75
N GLU A 275 -9.53 10.55 -8.15
CA GLU A 275 -8.61 11.01 -9.20
C GLU A 275 -9.29 11.10 -10.57
N VAL A 276 -10.26 10.23 -10.87
CA VAL A 276 -11.08 10.34 -12.10
C VAL A 276 -11.83 11.67 -12.14
N VAL A 277 -12.48 12.03 -11.02
CA VAL A 277 -13.26 13.28 -10.90
C VAL A 277 -12.34 14.50 -10.91
N ASP A 278 -11.27 14.49 -10.13
CA ASP A 278 -10.35 15.63 -9.98
C ASP A 278 -9.62 15.96 -11.29
N ASN A 279 -9.35 14.95 -12.12
CA ASN A 279 -8.74 15.14 -13.45
C ASN A 279 -9.74 15.51 -14.54
N GLY A 280 -11.04 15.69 -14.22
CA GLY A 280 -12.08 16.01 -15.21
C GLY A 280 -12.34 14.89 -16.22
N ARG A 281 -12.02 13.63 -15.87
CA ARG A 281 -12.17 12.45 -16.75
C ARG A 281 -13.46 11.67 -16.48
N SER A 282 -14.33 12.17 -15.61
CA SER A 282 -15.60 11.53 -15.27
C SER A 282 -16.62 11.67 -16.40
N ASP A 283 -17.16 10.54 -16.84
CA ASP A 283 -18.27 10.37 -17.77
C ASP A 283 -19.36 9.49 -17.13
N GLY A 284 -20.00 10.04 -16.10
CA GLY A 284 -21.11 9.39 -15.38
C GLY A 284 -20.72 8.29 -14.39
N ASN A 285 -21.72 7.77 -13.66
CA ASN A 285 -21.54 6.67 -12.71
C ASN A 285 -21.42 5.36 -13.48
N LYS A 286 -20.22 4.78 -13.52
CA LYS A 286 -19.92 3.55 -14.26
C LYS A 286 -18.63 2.90 -13.76
N ALA A 287 -18.30 1.74 -14.30
CA ALA A 287 -16.97 1.17 -14.14
C ALA A 287 -15.93 2.02 -14.88
N TYR A 288 -14.87 2.41 -14.17
CA TYR A 288 -13.66 2.98 -14.76
C TYR A 288 -12.52 1.98 -14.60
N THR A 289 -11.60 1.98 -15.54
CA THR A 289 -10.34 1.24 -15.38
C THR A 289 -9.45 2.01 -14.41
N LEU A 290 -9.28 1.46 -13.21
CA LEU A 290 -8.40 2.01 -12.19
C LEU A 290 -7.12 1.20 -12.08
N ASP A 291 -5.99 1.83 -11.74
CA ASP A 291 -4.76 1.17 -11.36
C ASP A 291 -4.72 0.94 -9.83
N VAL A 292 -5.12 -0.26 -9.42
CA VAL A 292 -5.21 -0.64 -8.00
C VAL A 292 -3.98 -1.45 -7.62
N GLY A 293 -2.97 -0.74 -7.09
CA GLY A 293 -1.67 -1.30 -6.70
C GLY A 293 -0.98 -2.07 -7.82
N GLY A 294 -0.83 -1.43 -8.97
CA GLY A 294 -0.13 -1.94 -10.14
C GLY A 294 -0.98 -2.87 -11.01
N LYS A 295 -2.29 -3.01 -10.78
CA LYS A 295 -3.18 -3.82 -11.61
C LYS A 295 -4.33 -2.96 -12.12
N LYS A 296 -4.50 -2.94 -13.46
CA LYS A 296 -5.65 -2.30 -14.08
C LYS A 296 -6.88 -3.19 -13.89
N MET A 297 -7.95 -2.65 -13.34
CA MET A 297 -9.20 -3.36 -13.19
C MET A 297 -10.40 -2.43 -13.31
N PRO A 298 -11.54 -2.90 -13.84
CA PRO A 298 -12.77 -2.14 -13.82
C PRO A 298 -13.30 -2.05 -12.39
N VAL A 299 -13.59 -0.83 -11.94
CA VAL A 299 -14.17 -0.54 -10.63
C VAL A 299 -15.28 0.47 -10.80
N PHE A 300 -16.45 0.19 -10.24
CA PHE A 300 -17.55 1.13 -10.23
C PHE A 300 -17.17 2.40 -9.46
N CYS A 301 -17.22 3.54 -10.15
CA CYS A 301 -17.05 4.85 -9.57
C CYS A 301 -18.39 5.56 -9.48
N GLN A 302 -18.74 5.96 -8.27
CA GLN A 302 -19.85 6.87 -8.03
C GLN A 302 -19.30 8.30 -8.07
N VAL A 303 -19.40 8.93 -9.24
CA VAL A 303 -18.86 10.26 -9.55
C VAL A 303 -19.86 11.38 -9.25
N THR A 304 -21.14 11.09 -9.14
CA THR A 304 -22.14 12.05 -8.67
C THR A 304 -22.25 12.02 -7.15
N PRO A 305 -22.65 13.12 -6.51
CA PRO A 305 -22.87 13.17 -5.07
C PRO A 305 -23.80 12.06 -4.58
N LEU A 306 -23.54 11.58 -3.36
CA LEU A 306 -24.43 10.69 -2.62
C LEU A 306 -24.97 11.45 -1.41
N GLU A 307 -26.29 11.46 -1.24
CA GLU A 307 -26.93 12.00 -0.05
C GLU A 307 -26.44 11.24 1.19
N GLY A 308 -25.93 11.95 2.19
CA GLY A 308 -25.28 11.37 3.38
C GLY A 308 -23.77 11.16 3.27
N CYS A 309 -23.19 11.16 2.06
CA CYS A 309 -21.73 11.07 1.88
C CYS A 309 -21.08 12.31 1.23
N GLY A 310 -21.85 13.17 0.57
CA GLY A 310 -21.35 14.40 -0.02
C GLY A 310 -20.90 14.20 -1.47
N GLY A 311 -19.81 14.87 -1.87
CA GLY A 311 -19.34 14.93 -3.25
C GLY A 311 -19.04 13.56 -3.88
N GLY A 312 -18.84 13.51 -5.19
CA GLY A 312 -18.56 12.26 -5.90
C GLY A 312 -17.09 11.85 -5.89
N GLY A 313 -16.78 10.77 -6.62
CA GLY A 313 -15.44 10.17 -6.65
C GLY A 313 -15.28 9.01 -5.67
N TRP A 314 -16.37 8.35 -5.30
CA TRP A 314 -16.35 7.20 -4.41
C TRP A 314 -15.95 5.94 -5.17
N THR A 315 -14.98 5.21 -4.61
CA THR A 315 -14.44 3.97 -5.17
C THR A 315 -15.13 2.78 -4.53
N MET A 316 -15.80 1.94 -5.34
CA MET A 316 -16.43 0.72 -4.84
C MET A 316 -15.39 -0.25 -4.24
N VAL A 317 -15.70 -0.80 -3.07
CA VAL A 317 -14.82 -1.72 -2.37
C VAL A 317 -15.46 -3.08 -2.14
N MET A 318 -16.69 -3.06 -1.62
CA MET A 318 -17.38 -4.29 -1.21
C MET A 318 -18.89 -4.14 -1.34
N LYS A 319 -19.56 -5.23 -1.70
CA LYS A 319 -21.01 -5.37 -1.72
C LYS A 319 -21.40 -6.65 -1.00
N ILE A 320 -22.32 -6.55 -0.04
CA ILE A 320 -22.65 -7.62 0.90
C ILE A 320 -24.14 -7.88 0.88
N ASP A 321 -24.56 -9.11 0.61
CA ASP A 321 -25.96 -9.49 0.69
C ASP A 321 -26.25 -10.03 2.09
N GLY A 322 -27.02 -9.26 2.87
CA GLY A 322 -27.36 -9.61 4.25
C GLY A 322 -28.10 -10.93 4.41
N THR A 323 -28.67 -11.49 3.34
CA THR A 323 -29.33 -12.81 3.35
C THR A 323 -28.35 -13.97 3.17
N LYS A 324 -27.10 -13.68 2.79
CA LYS A 324 -26.04 -14.67 2.55
C LYS A 324 -24.99 -14.64 3.65
N LYS A 325 -24.35 -15.78 3.84
CA LYS A 325 -23.35 -15.99 4.91
C LYS A 325 -21.91 -15.68 4.50
N HIS A 326 -21.67 -15.27 3.24
CA HIS A 326 -20.31 -15.11 2.72
C HIS A 326 -19.48 -14.08 3.47
N PHE A 327 -20.12 -12.98 3.90
CA PHE A 327 -19.46 -11.87 4.59
C PHE A 327 -19.91 -11.74 6.04
N THR A 328 -20.23 -12.83 6.75
CA THR A 328 -20.45 -12.74 8.22
C THR A 328 -19.19 -12.27 8.94
N TYR A 329 -19.32 -11.88 10.21
CA TYR A 329 -18.19 -11.34 11.00
C TYR A 329 -16.92 -12.22 10.96
N ASP A 330 -17.07 -13.54 11.09
CA ASP A 330 -15.93 -14.48 11.11
C ASP A 330 -15.41 -14.87 9.72
N SER A 331 -16.02 -14.37 8.65
CA SER A 331 -15.58 -14.73 7.31
C SER A 331 -14.12 -14.33 7.08
N ALA A 332 -13.34 -15.28 6.55
CA ALA A 332 -11.97 -15.04 6.12
C ALA A 332 -11.88 -13.92 5.08
N LEU A 333 -12.98 -13.62 4.36
CA LEU A 333 -13.06 -12.51 3.41
C LEU A 333 -12.84 -11.13 4.06
N TRP A 334 -12.87 -11.00 5.39
CA TRP A 334 -12.48 -9.73 6.04
C TRP A 334 -10.97 -9.60 6.25
N THR A 335 -10.25 -10.72 6.37
CA THR A 335 -8.83 -10.78 6.77
C THR A 335 -7.90 -11.25 5.66
N ASP A 336 -8.42 -11.96 4.65
CA ASP A 336 -7.64 -12.40 3.50
C ASP A 336 -7.43 -11.28 2.47
N LEU A 337 -6.47 -11.50 1.57
CA LEU A 337 -6.18 -10.62 0.43
C LEU A 337 -6.72 -11.21 -0.89
N ILE A 338 -7.86 -11.91 -0.81
CA ILE A 338 -8.49 -12.58 -1.93
C ILE A 338 -9.71 -11.76 -2.39
N THR A 339 -9.89 -11.67 -3.71
CA THR A 339 -11.07 -11.04 -4.32
C THR A 339 -12.26 -12.00 -4.35
N PHE A 340 -13.47 -11.49 -4.23
CA PHE A 340 -14.71 -12.25 -4.36
C PHE A 340 -15.59 -11.64 -5.43
N ASN A 341 -16.05 -12.43 -6.40
CA ASN A 341 -16.95 -12.02 -7.49
C ASN A 341 -16.63 -10.63 -8.07
N THR A 342 -15.49 -10.49 -8.74
CA THR A 342 -14.98 -9.20 -9.21
C THR A 342 -15.90 -8.49 -10.21
N HIS A 343 -16.67 -9.24 -11.00
CA HIS A 343 -17.64 -8.67 -11.93
C HIS A 343 -18.75 -7.90 -11.21
N GLY A 344 -19.10 -8.29 -9.99
CA GLY A 344 -20.00 -7.50 -9.15
C GLY A 344 -19.46 -6.09 -8.89
N GLY A 345 -18.15 -5.89 -8.87
CA GLY A 345 -17.53 -4.58 -8.66
C GLY A 345 -17.61 -3.62 -9.85
N GLU A 346 -18.06 -4.08 -11.01
CA GLU A 346 -18.20 -3.26 -12.24
C GLU A 346 -19.54 -2.53 -12.28
N THR A 347 -20.51 -2.98 -11.48
CA THR A 347 -21.85 -2.44 -11.42
C THR A 347 -22.08 -1.63 -10.15
N GLY A 348 -23.08 -0.73 -10.19
CA GLY A 348 -23.42 0.13 -9.07
C GLY A 348 -24.17 -0.58 -7.94
N PHE A 349 -25.23 0.05 -7.46
CA PHE A 349 -26.01 -0.39 -6.30
C PHE A 349 -27.03 -1.51 -6.63
N ASP A 350 -26.54 -2.61 -7.20
CA ASP A 350 -27.30 -3.83 -7.45
C ASP A 350 -27.11 -4.88 -6.32
N ALA A 351 -27.58 -6.11 -6.54
CA ALA A 351 -27.52 -7.21 -5.55
C ALA A 351 -26.37 -8.20 -5.79
N HIS A 352 -25.38 -7.86 -6.65
CA HIS A 352 -24.24 -8.73 -6.90
C HIS A 352 -23.15 -8.48 -5.84
N GLU A 353 -22.97 -9.43 -4.93
CA GLU A 353 -21.90 -9.36 -3.92
C GLU A 353 -20.52 -9.21 -4.55
N THR A 354 -19.61 -8.49 -3.90
CA THR A 354 -18.24 -8.36 -4.39
C THR A 354 -17.28 -7.99 -3.26
N LYS A 355 -16.02 -8.38 -3.42
CA LYS A 355 -14.87 -7.85 -2.69
C LYS A 355 -13.76 -7.62 -3.71
N LEU A 356 -13.37 -6.37 -3.88
CA LEU A 356 -12.33 -5.97 -4.81
C LEU A 356 -10.98 -5.77 -4.12
N SER A 357 -9.90 -5.76 -4.90
CA SER A 357 -8.56 -5.44 -4.36
C SER A 357 -8.45 -4.01 -3.84
N THR A 358 -9.41 -3.15 -4.17
CA THR A 358 -9.54 -1.82 -3.56
C THR A 358 -9.72 -1.90 -2.04
N TYR A 359 -10.23 -3.02 -1.49
CA TYR A 359 -10.36 -3.26 -0.05
C TYR A 359 -9.03 -3.21 0.72
N TRP A 360 -7.94 -3.71 0.12
CA TRP A 360 -6.62 -3.75 0.77
C TRP A 360 -5.56 -2.87 0.12
N LYS A 361 -5.83 -2.28 -1.06
CA LYS A 361 -4.86 -1.49 -1.82
C LYS A 361 -5.21 -0.01 -2.00
N THR A 362 -6.35 0.45 -1.49
CA THR A 362 -6.79 1.84 -1.67
C THR A 362 -6.70 2.60 -0.35
N PRO A 363 -5.75 3.54 -0.20
CA PRO A 363 -5.76 4.50 0.88
C PRO A 363 -6.96 5.43 0.75
N PHE A 364 -7.52 5.84 1.88
CA PHE A 364 -8.67 6.73 1.92
C PHE A 364 -8.66 7.62 3.16
N SER A 365 -9.47 8.68 3.09
CA SER A 365 -9.76 9.58 4.20
C SER A 365 -11.21 9.48 4.68
N LYS A 366 -12.08 8.91 3.85
CA LYS A 366 -13.51 8.73 4.15
C LYS A 366 -14.02 7.39 3.67
N ILE A 367 -15.00 6.86 4.39
CA ILE A 367 -15.74 5.65 4.02
C ILE A 367 -17.21 6.06 3.85
N CYS A 368 -17.81 5.70 2.71
CA CYS A 368 -19.24 5.83 2.51
C CYS A 368 -19.86 4.44 2.61
N VAL A 369 -20.71 4.25 3.62
CA VAL A 369 -21.46 3.02 3.82
C VAL A 369 -22.91 3.23 3.40
N GLY A 370 -23.49 2.25 2.71
CA GLY A 370 -24.87 2.31 2.24
C GLY A 370 -25.63 1.02 2.46
N MET A 371 -26.93 1.12 2.71
CA MET A 371 -27.81 -0.06 2.83
C MET A 371 -29.08 0.12 2.01
N LYS A 372 -29.49 -0.96 1.35
CA LYS A 372 -30.77 -1.09 0.66
C LYS A 372 -31.62 -2.16 1.33
N VAL A 373 -32.81 -1.78 1.80
CA VAL A 373 -33.76 -2.66 2.49
C VAL A 373 -34.99 -2.86 1.60
N GLY A 374 -35.19 -4.09 1.11
CA GLY A 374 -36.31 -4.40 0.22
C GLY A 374 -36.34 -3.50 -1.01
N ASN A 375 -37.45 -2.77 -1.20
CA ASN A 375 -37.66 -1.86 -2.32
C ASN A 375 -37.31 -0.39 -2.01
N ASP A 376 -36.80 -0.10 -0.81
CA ASP A 376 -36.40 1.25 -0.42
C ASP A 376 -35.20 1.74 -1.27
N PRO A 377 -35.05 3.07 -1.43
CA PRO A 377 -33.81 3.64 -1.94
C PRO A 377 -32.63 3.30 -1.02
N VAL A 378 -31.42 3.29 -1.59
CA VAL A 378 -30.20 3.11 -0.80
C VAL A 378 -30.00 4.35 0.08
N ARG A 379 -29.78 4.13 1.37
CA ARG A 379 -29.47 5.20 2.34
C ARG A 379 -28.00 5.11 2.69
N PHE A 380 -27.31 6.24 2.69
CA PHE A 380 -25.86 6.30 2.90
C PHE A 380 -25.48 7.13 4.12
N GLN A 381 -24.33 6.81 4.69
CA GLN A 381 -23.68 7.58 5.74
C GLN A 381 -22.16 7.62 5.52
N VAL A 382 -21.55 8.76 5.78
CA VAL A 382 -20.10 8.93 5.76
C VAL A 382 -19.47 8.74 7.12
N ILE A 383 -18.36 8.01 7.14
CA ILE A 383 -17.47 7.87 8.28
C ILE A 383 -16.16 8.54 7.90
N ASP A 384 -15.81 9.65 8.56
CA ASP A 384 -14.51 10.29 8.40
C ASP A 384 -13.45 9.46 9.13
N GLN A 385 -12.69 8.66 8.37
CA GLN A 385 -11.68 7.76 8.89
C GLN A 385 -10.55 7.64 7.87
N GLN A 386 -9.33 7.97 8.30
CA GLN A 386 -8.14 7.79 7.48
C GLN A 386 -7.50 6.43 7.73
N ALA A 387 -7.18 5.70 6.65
CA ALA A 387 -6.43 4.45 6.72
C ALA A 387 -5.71 4.18 5.39
N THR A 388 -4.70 3.29 5.43
CA THR A 388 -4.02 2.84 4.21
C THR A 388 -4.86 1.85 3.40
N SER A 389 -5.81 1.17 4.05
CA SER A 389 -6.88 0.36 3.43
C SER A 389 -7.92 -0.11 4.46
N LEU A 390 -9.06 -0.65 4.02
CA LEU A 390 -10.07 -1.21 4.94
C LEU A 390 -9.55 -2.49 5.60
N HIS A 391 -8.74 -3.26 4.87
CA HIS A 391 -8.04 -4.42 5.42
C HIS A 391 -7.16 -4.03 6.61
N SER A 392 -6.34 -2.98 6.49
CA SER A 392 -5.47 -2.52 7.60
C SER A 392 -6.26 -2.05 8.84
N LEU A 393 -7.52 -1.65 8.66
CA LEU A 393 -8.38 -1.12 9.70
C LEU A 393 -9.20 -2.22 10.41
N ILE A 394 -9.40 -3.37 9.76
CA ILE A 394 -10.33 -4.42 10.21
C ILE A 394 -9.59 -5.73 10.53
N ALA A 395 -8.55 -6.07 9.78
CA ALA A 395 -8.02 -7.43 9.73
C ALA A 395 -7.33 -7.91 11.02
N ASP A 396 -6.81 -7.00 11.84
CA ASP A 396 -6.22 -7.35 13.13
C ASP A 396 -7.25 -7.68 14.22
N GLY A 397 -8.55 -7.45 13.94
CA GLY A 397 -9.63 -7.73 14.86
C GLY A 397 -9.75 -6.74 16.01
N GLU A 398 -8.92 -5.70 16.06
CA GLU A 398 -8.93 -4.69 17.11
C GLU A 398 -10.13 -3.75 16.97
N TYR A 399 -10.76 -3.42 18.10
CA TYR A 399 -11.87 -2.48 18.14
C TYR A 399 -11.38 -1.05 17.95
N ARG A 400 -12.04 -0.30 17.06
CA ARG A 400 -11.76 1.12 16.82
C ARG A 400 -13.07 1.88 16.76
N ALA A 401 -13.26 2.82 17.69
CA ALA A 401 -14.50 3.58 17.77
C ALA A 401 -14.68 4.53 16.57
N THR A 402 -15.93 4.69 16.12
CA THR A 402 -16.35 5.79 15.24
C THR A 402 -17.16 6.80 16.05
N SER A 403 -17.49 7.93 15.42
CA SER A 403 -18.32 8.98 16.01
C SER A 403 -19.53 9.32 15.12
N LEU A 404 -20.09 8.32 14.45
CA LEU A 404 -21.21 8.49 13.52
C LEU A 404 -22.52 8.74 14.27
N GLY A 405 -22.68 8.10 15.43
CA GLY A 405 -23.86 8.22 16.28
C GLY A 405 -24.96 7.23 15.93
N ARG A 406 -25.72 6.86 16.96
CA ARG A 406 -26.80 5.86 16.89
C ARG A 406 -27.84 6.16 15.80
N ASP A 407 -28.29 7.41 15.71
CA ASP A 407 -29.36 7.78 14.78
C ASP A 407 -28.91 7.63 13.33
N ALA A 408 -27.68 8.01 13.01
CA ALA A 408 -27.12 7.82 11.68
C ALA A 408 -27.00 6.33 11.29
N TRP A 409 -26.65 5.44 12.23
CA TRP A 409 -26.71 4.00 11.99
C TRP A 409 -28.14 3.50 11.72
N LYS A 410 -29.13 4.01 12.47
CA LYS A 410 -30.54 3.68 12.24
C LYS A 410 -31.05 4.19 10.90
N ASP A 411 -30.61 5.36 10.46
CA ASP A 411 -31.00 5.96 9.19
C ASP A 411 -30.62 5.10 7.99
N LEU A 412 -29.55 4.30 8.05
CA LEU A 412 -29.21 3.33 7.00
C LEU A 412 -30.35 2.32 6.73
N ILE A 413 -31.09 1.95 7.78
CA ILE A 413 -32.22 1.01 7.71
C ILE A 413 -33.54 1.74 7.49
N GLY A 414 -33.64 2.98 7.98
CA GLY A 414 -34.82 3.83 7.85
C GLY A 414 -35.92 3.48 8.87
N PRO A 415 -37.21 3.61 8.50
CA PRO A 415 -38.34 3.45 9.45
C PRO A 415 -38.43 2.09 10.15
N HIS A 416 -37.75 1.07 9.60
CA HIS A 416 -37.74 -0.29 10.13
C HIS A 416 -36.61 -0.55 11.13
N ALA A 417 -35.71 0.43 11.34
CA ALA A 417 -34.58 0.29 12.26
C ALA A 417 -35.06 0.03 13.69
N SER A 418 -34.40 -0.91 14.36
CA SER A 418 -34.57 -1.15 15.80
C SER A 418 -33.22 -1.44 16.43
N LEU A 419 -32.94 -0.80 17.56
CA LEU A 419 -31.78 -1.11 18.39
C LEU A 419 -32.20 -1.03 19.86
N GLN A 420 -31.62 -1.85 20.72
CA GLN A 420 -31.76 -1.63 22.17
C GLN A 420 -31.08 -0.32 22.58
N ARG A 421 -31.53 0.32 23.66
CA ARG A 421 -31.34 1.77 23.86
C ARG A 421 -29.96 2.19 24.39
N ASN A 422 -29.23 1.31 25.07
CA ASN A 422 -28.14 1.70 25.95
C ASN A 422 -26.76 1.52 25.34
N CYS A 423 -25.94 0.49 25.67
CA CYS A 423 -24.58 0.40 25.09
C CYS A 423 -24.63 0.70 23.59
N ASN A 424 -23.95 1.73 23.11
CA ASN A 424 -23.96 2.15 21.70
C ASN A 424 -22.54 2.00 21.16
N ARG A 425 -21.99 0.78 21.23
CA ARG A 425 -20.60 0.51 20.81
C ARG A 425 -20.56 0.51 19.29
N GLU A 426 -20.18 1.65 18.71
CA GLU A 426 -20.01 1.81 17.27
C GLU A 426 -18.55 1.77 16.84
N GLY A 427 -18.32 1.32 15.60
CA GLY A 427 -17.04 1.42 14.91
C GLY A 427 -16.62 0.15 14.20
N PHE A 428 -15.31 -0.05 14.11
CA PHE A 428 -14.68 -1.20 13.47
C PHE A 428 -14.48 -2.33 14.48
N ASN A 429 -14.78 -3.57 14.07
CA ASN A 429 -14.76 -4.75 14.94
C ASN A 429 -15.57 -4.56 16.25
N ALA A 430 -16.70 -3.86 16.15
CA ALA A 430 -17.61 -3.65 17.27
C ALA A 430 -18.25 -4.99 17.68
N LYS A 431 -17.92 -5.48 18.88
CA LYS A 431 -18.49 -6.71 19.46
C LYS A 431 -18.84 -6.49 20.92
N ALA A 432 -19.74 -7.31 21.47
CA ALA A 432 -19.91 -7.40 22.92
C ALA A 432 -18.63 -7.92 23.60
N ASP A 433 -18.48 -7.65 24.89
CA ASP A 433 -17.34 -8.17 25.67
C ASP A 433 -17.47 -9.68 25.92
N ARG A 434 -18.69 -10.24 25.93
CA ARG A 434 -18.92 -11.68 25.93
C ARG A 434 -18.96 -12.26 24.52
N ASP A 435 -18.40 -13.45 24.37
CA ASP A 435 -18.37 -14.15 23.09
C ASP A 435 -19.77 -14.55 22.61
N ASN A 436 -19.88 -14.78 21.30
CA ASN A 436 -21.10 -15.23 20.59
C ASN A 436 -22.30 -14.28 20.61
N LEU A 437 -22.12 -13.04 21.06
CA LEU A 437 -23.15 -12.00 21.03
C LEU A 437 -23.03 -11.09 19.81
N SER A 438 -23.90 -10.08 19.73
CA SER A 438 -23.95 -9.19 18.57
C SER A 438 -22.61 -8.53 18.29
N ARG A 439 -22.19 -8.64 17.03
CA ARG A 439 -20.91 -8.13 16.53
C ARG A 439 -21.04 -7.67 15.07
N ALA A 440 -20.23 -6.68 14.69
CA ALA A 440 -20.18 -6.09 13.37
C ALA A 440 -18.74 -5.69 13.03
N ARG A 441 -18.30 -5.94 11.79
CA ARG A 441 -16.98 -5.48 11.31
C ARG A 441 -16.95 -3.97 11.11
N ILE A 442 -18.07 -3.41 10.67
CA ILE A 442 -18.33 -1.98 10.60
C ILE A 442 -19.78 -1.78 11.03
N GLY A 443 -20.03 -1.16 12.17
CA GLY A 443 -21.39 -1.02 12.67
C GLY A 443 -21.50 -0.58 14.11
N ILE A 444 -22.72 -0.69 14.64
CA ILE A 444 -23.07 -0.45 16.03
C ILE A 444 -23.67 -1.71 16.65
N THR A 445 -23.29 -2.02 17.89
CA THR A 445 -23.91 -3.05 18.71
C THR A 445 -24.50 -2.44 19.98
N SER A 446 -25.65 -2.97 20.42
CA SER A 446 -26.39 -2.42 21.56
C SER A 446 -27.11 -3.44 22.42
N ASN A 447 -27.35 -3.09 23.68
CA ASN A 447 -28.19 -3.78 24.65
C ASN A 447 -29.04 -2.80 25.49
N ASN A 448 -29.80 -3.36 26.42
CA ASN A 448 -30.61 -2.60 27.38
C ASN A 448 -29.83 -2.27 28.67
N GLU A 449 -28.65 -2.83 28.88
CA GLU A 449 -27.76 -2.50 30.01
C GLU A 449 -26.82 -1.33 29.67
N ASN A 450 -26.23 -0.71 30.69
CA ASN A 450 -25.29 0.40 30.49
C ASN A 450 -23.91 -0.07 30.03
N ASP A 451 -23.54 -1.31 30.36
CA ASP A 451 -22.31 -1.94 29.91
C ASP A 451 -22.49 -2.68 28.58
N CYS A 452 -21.38 -2.94 27.89
CA CYS A 452 -21.36 -3.60 26.58
C CYS A 452 -21.05 -5.09 26.66
N ASN A 453 -21.46 -5.76 27.75
CA ASN A 453 -21.20 -7.19 27.92
C ASN A 453 -22.19 -8.06 27.14
N THR A 454 -23.45 -7.62 27.02
CA THR A 454 -24.58 -8.45 26.58
C THR A 454 -25.35 -7.89 25.38
N ASN A 455 -24.64 -7.43 24.34
CA ASN A 455 -25.27 -6.86 23.13
C ASN A 455 -26.16 -7.88 22.40
N ASP A 456 -27.46 -7.60 22.32
CA ASP A 456 -28.46 -8.43 21.62
C ASP A 456 -29.07 -7.73 20.39
N SER A 457 -28.57 -6.54 20.06
CA SER A 457 -28.97 -5.79 18.88
C SER A 457 -27.76 -5.19 18.16
N ARG A 458 -27.91 -4.98 16.84
CA ARG A 458 -26.86 -4.42 15.98
C ARG A 458 -27.40 -3.87 14.67
N ILE A 459 -26.67 -2.94 14.10
CA ILE A 459 -26.78 -2.53 12.70
C ILE A 459 -25.36 -2.52 12.13
N GLY A 460 -25.14 -3.15 10.98
CA GLY A 460 -23.83 -3.05 10.35
C GLY A 460 -23.58 -3.97 9.17
N PHE A 461 -22.31 -4.02 8.81
CA PHE A 461 -21.71 -4.82 7.77
C PHE A 461 -20.77 -5.83 8.44
N GLY A 462 -20.72 -7.05 7.92
CA GLY A 462 -19.91 -8.08 8.56
C GLY A 462 -20.48 -8.50 9.91
N THR A 463 -21.78 -8.74 10.00
CA THR A 463 -22.43 -9.04 11.28
C THR A 463 -22.56 -10.54 11.54
N ALA A 464 -22.65 -10.93 12.80
CA ALA A 464 -22.95 -12.29 13.25
C ALA A 464 -23.26 -12.30 14.76
N GLY A 465 -23.33 -13.50 15.35
CA GLY A 465 -23.61 -13.71 16.77
C GLY A 465 -25.10 -13.61 17.09
N TYR A 466 -25.44 -13.90 18.35
CA TYR A 466 -26.80 -13.81 18.85
C TYR A 466 -27.41 -12.44 18.49
N PRO A 467 -28.65 -12.39 17.98
CA PRO A 467 -29.64 -13.47 17.92
C PRO A 467 -29.79 -14.18 16.57
N ASP A 468 -29.04 -13.78 15.54
CA ASP A 468 -28.99 -14.46 14.24
C ASP A 468 -27.55 -14.46 13.73
N GLU A 469 -26.90 -15.61 13.74
CA GLU A 469 -25.50 -15.71 13.31
C GLU A 469 -25.31 -15.59 11.78
N ASN A 470 -26.38 -15.69 11.01
CA ASN A 470 -26.33 -15.89 9.56
C ASN A 470 -26.56 -14.61 8.75
N GLN A 471 -27.05 -13.56 9.38
CA GLN A 471 -27.24 -12.27 8.73
C GLN A 471 -25.91 -11.49 8.66
N SER A 472 -25.36 -11.34 7.47
CA SER A 472 -24.06 -10.66 7.27
C SER A 472 -24.16 -9.13 7.20
N CYS A 473 -25.33 -8.57 6.89
CA CYS A 473 -25.56 -7.13 6.75
C CYS A 473 -27.00 -6.74 7.08
N GLY A 474 -27.19 -5.55 7.67
CA GLY A 474 -28.49 -4.98 8.02
C GLY A 474 -28.70 -4.85 9.52
N ASN A 475 -29.94 -5.01 9.98
CA ASN A 475 -30.34 -4.79 11.37
C ASN A 475 -30.88 -6.06 12.03
N VAL A 476 -30.45 -6.30 13.26
CA VAL A 476 -31.05 -7.28 14.16
C VAL A 476 -31.27 -6.64 15.53
N ALA A 477 -32.45 -6.84 16.12
CA ALA A 477 -32.71 -6.51 17.52
C ALA A 477 -33.64 -7.55 18.14
N ARG A 478 -33.29 -7.99 19.36
CA ARG A 478 -34.15 -8.81 20.22
C ARG A 478 -34.27 -8.20 21.60
N HIS A 479 -35.20 -8.74 22.38
CA HIS A 479 -35.47 -8.34 23.76
C HIS A 479 -35.88 -6.86 23.88
N GLY A 480 -36.71 -6.40 22.93
CA GLY A 480 -37.35 -5.09 23.03
C GLY A 480 -36.46 -3.92 22.62
N GLY A 481 -35.93 -3.95 21.39
CA GLY A 481 -35.36 -2.77 20.76
C GLY A 481 -36.35 -1.60 20.69
N ASP A 482 -35.86 -0.40 20.42
CA ASP A 482 -36.68 0.82 20.40
C ASP A 482 -37.79 0.85 19.33
N ASN A 483 -37.79 -0.10 18.39
CA ASN A 483 -38.86 -0.37 17.43
C ASN A 483 -39.28 -1.86 17.45
N GLY A 484 -39.19 -2.50 18.61
CA GLY A 484 -39.49 -3.90 18.83
C GLY A 484 -38.44 -4.86 18.26
N ASP A 485 -38.72 -6.16 18.32
CA ASP A 485 -37.83 -7.18 17.77
C ASP A 485 -37.86 -7.15 16.23
N LYS A 486 -36.68 -7.09 15.62
CA LYS A 486 -36.51 -6.98 14.16
C LYS A 486 -35.37 -7.86 13.68
N THR A 487 -35.56 -8.44 12.49
CA THR A 487 -34.50 -9.04 11.68
C THR A 487 -34.72 -8.52 10.26
N THR A 488 -33.83 -7.66 9.81
CA THR A 488 -33.99 -6.90 8.57
C THR A 488 -32.68 -6.97 7.78
N PRO A 489 -32.52 -8.00 6.92
CA PRO A 489 -31.37 -8.09 6.03
C PRO A 489 -31.38 -6.93 5.04
N ALA A 490 -30.18 -6.44 4.72
CA ALA A 490 -29.99 -5.37 3.75
C ALA A 490 -28.91 -5.76 2.75
N MET A 491 -29.01 -5.23 1.54
CA MET A 491 -27.87 -5.19 0.63
C MET A 491 -26.97 -4.02 1.05
N GLY A 492 -25.74 -4.35 1.44
CA GLY A 492 -24.74 -3.40 1.91
C GLY A 492 -23.76 -3.00 0.81
N TYR A 493 -23.38 -1.73 0.81
CA TYR A 493 -22.38 -1.13 -0.09
C TYR A 493 -21.32 -0.41 0.74
N ILE A 494 -20.05 -0.65 0.42
CA ILE A 494 -18.93 0.05 1.05
C ILE A 494 -18.08 0.67 -0.05
N LEU A 495 -17.90 1.98 0.03
CA LEU A 495 -17.07 2.78 -0.88
C LEU A 495 -16.09 3.62 -0.08
N VAL A 496 -14.99 4.03 -0.71
CA VAL A 496 -13.94 4.86 -0.08
C VAL A 496 -13.51 6.02 -0.97
N GLN A 497 -13.04 7.10 -0.34
CA GLN A 497 -12.59 8.33 -1.01
C GLN A 497 -11.27 8.87 -0.44
#